data_AF-A0A966ZFZ4-F1
#
_entry.id   AF-A0A966ZFZ4-F1
#
_cell.length_a   1.000
_cell.length_b   1.000
_cell.length_c   1.000
_cell.angle_alpha   90.00
_cell.angle_beta   90.00
_cell.angle_gamma   90.00
#
_symmetry.space_group_name_H-M   'P 1'
#
loop_
_entity.id
_entity.type
_entity.pdbx_description
1 polymer ?
#
loop_
_entity_poly.entity_id
_entity_poly.type
_entity_poly.pdbx_seq_one_letter_code
_entity_poly.pdbx_strand_id
1 'polypeptide(L)'
;MTWNAQKWLALLFVAGVLSGQTLLAQTNVFTGGYGNSRTNANLTETVLTPSTVKPGEFGKRFSLTVDGQIYAQPLYVRGGAIPHQGSHNVVFVATMHNTVYASHADVAGMPLWSVNLGPAVPSTTYGLQLGGPIRTYFPKTAFSRRQ
;
A
#
# COMPACT_ATOMS: atom_id res chain seq x y z
N MET A 1 -38.45 -44.80 -29.34
CA MET A 1 -37.67 -44.16 -28.26
C MET A 1 -36.64 -43.24 -28.90
N THR A 2 -36.97 -41.98 -29.14
CA THR A 2 -36.01 -40.99 -29.66
C THR A 2 -35.72 -39.98 -28.56
N TRP A 3 -34.48 -40.03 -28.07
CA TRP A 3 -33.99 -39.28 -26.92
C TRP A 3 -33.71 -37.83 -27.33
N ASN A 4 -34.40 -36.87 -26.71
CA ASN A 4 -34.38 -35.45 -27.05
C ASN A 4 -33.17 -34.76 -26.39
N ALA A 5 -32.07 -34.64 -27.13
CA ALA A 5 -30.81 -34.07 -26.67
C ALA A 5 -30.70 -32.53 -26.77
N GLN A 6 -31.81 -31.81 -26.95
CA GLN A 6 -31.77 -30.36 -27.23
C GLN A 6 -32.04 -29.44 -26.03
N LYS A 7 -32.16 -29.97 -24.80
CA LYS A 7 -32.47 -29.14 -23.62
C LYS A 7 -31.27 -28.77 -22.74
N TRP A 8 -30.06 -29.30 -23.00
CA TRP A 8 -28.89 -29.08 -22.14
C TRP A 8 -27.96 -27.94 -22.59
N LEU A 9 -28.14 -27.39 -23.80
CA LEU A 9 -27.29 -26.30 -24.31
C LEU A 9 -27.69 -24.91 -23.79
N ALA A 10 -28.91 -24.75 -23.28
CA ALA A 10 -29.39 -23.44 -22.79
C ALA A 10 -28.80 -23.06 -21.42
N LEU A 11 -28.33 -24.03 -20.61
CA LEU A 11 -27.75 -23.78 -19.29
C LEU A 11 -26.26 -23.37 -19.32
N LEU A 12 -25.56 -23.66 -20.43
CA LEU A 12 -24.15 -23.27 -20.58
C LEU A 12 -23.96 -21.84 -21.13
N PHE A 13 -25.02 -21.19 -21.61
CA PHE A 13 -24.92 -19.83 -22.16
C PHE A 13 -25.14 -18.73 -21.11
N VAL A 14 -25.78 -19.02 -19.97
CA VAL A 14 -26.06 -18.01 -18.92
C VAL A 14 -24.94 -17.96 -17.86
N ALA A 15 -24.12 -19.01 -17.74
CA ALA A 15 -23.00 -19.04 -16.79
C ALA A 15 -21.71 -18.33 -17.29
N GLY A 16 -21.64 -17.94 -18.58
CA GLY A 16 -20.43 -17.37 -19.20
C GLY A 16 -20.24 -15.86 -19.04
N VAL A 17 -21.21 -15.13 -18.48
CA VAL A 17 -21.17 -13.66 -18.33
C VAL A 17 -21.16 -13.25 -16.85
N LEU A 18 -20.37 -13.94 -16.03
CA LEU A 18 -19.86 -13.42 -14.76
C LEU A 18 -18.33 -13.17 -14.84
N SER A 19 -17.87 -12.90 -16.07
CA SER A 19 -16.48 -12.61 -16.37
C SER A 19 -16.13 -11.18 -15.97
N GLY A 20 -15.57 -11.05 -14.75
CA GLY A 20 -14.68 -9.95 -14.37
C GLY A 20 -15.33 -8.57 -14.34
N GLN A 21 -16.00 -8.24 -13.23
CA GLN A 21 -16.02 -6.84 -12.83
C GLN A 21 -14.58 -6.46 -12.47
N THR A 22 -13.86 -5.93 -13.45
CA THR A 22 -12.56 -5.32 -13.20
C THR A 22 -12.84 -4.10 -12.34
N LEU A 23 -12.68 -4.24 -11.02
CA LEU A 23 -12.71 -3.12 -10.09
C LEU A 23 -11.55 -2.19 -10.45
N LEU A 24 -11.81 -1.22 -11.33
CA LEU A 24 -10.86 -0.20 -11.78
C LEU A 24 -10.58 0.88 -10.72
N ALA A 25 -11.03 0.68 -9.48
CA ALA A 25 -10.83 1.66 -8.41
C ALA A 25 -9.41 1.69 -7.84
N GLN A 26 -8.65 0.60 -7.96
CA GLN A 26 -7.31 0.51 -7.38
C GLN A 26 -6.27 1.13 -8.33
N THR A 27 -5.99 2.41 -8.12
CA THR A 27 -4.86 3.10 -8.76
C THR A 27 -3.55 2.79 -8.04
N ASN A 28 -2.46 2.68 -8.79
CA ASN A 28 -1.13 2.53 -8.20
C ASN A 28 -0.67 3.85 -7.56
N VAL A 29 0.02 3.75 -6.43
CA VAL A 29 0.64 4.88 -5.73
C VAL A 29 2.13 4.61 -5.64
N PHE A 30 2.86 4.94 -6.71
CA PHE A 30 4.30 4.65 -6.81
C PHE A 30 5.19 5.68 -6.12
N THR A 31 4.67 6.87 -5.86
CA THR A 31 5.42 7.98 -5.28
C THR A 31 4.59 8.66 -4.21
N GLY A 32 5.25 9.20 -3.18
CA GLY A 32 4.60 10.10 -2.23
C GLY A 32 3.96 11.27 -2.99
N GLY A 33 2.70 11.58 -2.67
CA GLY A 33 1.91 12.58 -3.39
C GLY A 33 1.16 12.10 -4.63
N TYR A 34 1.03 10.78 -4.86
CA TYR A 34 0.28 10.16 -5.97
C TYR A 34 0.86 10.38 -7.39
N GLY A 35 1.87 11.24 -7.55
CA GLY A 35 2.58 11.45 -8.81
C GLY A 35 3.54 12.64 -8.76
N ASN A 36 4.13 12.98 -9.90
CA ASN A 36 5.13 14.06 -9.99
C ASN A 36 4.59 15.43 -9.58
N SER A 37 3.31 15.69 -9.84
CA SER A 37 2.63 16.93 -9.44
C SER A 37 2.27 16.99 -7.95
N ARG A 38 2.47 15.90 -7.19
CA ARG A 38 2.27 15.83 -5.74
C ARG A 38 0.89 16.31 -5.26
N THR A 39 -0.16 16.02 -6.01
CA THR A 39 -1.53 16.51 -5.74
C THR A 39 -2.22 15.78 -4.59
N ASN A 40 -1.71 14.61 -4.16
CA ASN A 40 -2.31 13.78 -3.11
C ASN A 40 -3.77 13.35 -3.41
N ALA A 41 -4.15 13.25 -4.69
CA ALA A 41 -5.53 12.97 -5.08
C ALA A 41 -5.61 11.81 -6.08
N ASN A 42 -6.57 10.90 -5.86
CA ASN A 42 -7.02 9.93 -6.86
C ASN A 42 -8.28 10.48 -7.56
N LEU A 43 -8.09 11.20 -8.67
CA LEU A 43 -9.20 11.78 -9.44
C LEU A 43 -10.02 10.74 -10.24
N THR A 44 -9.59 9.48 -10.23
CA THR A 44 -10.28 8.37 -10.90
C THR A 44 -11.10 7.48 -9.95
N GLU A 45 -11.20 7.86 -8.66
CA GLU A 45 -11.98 7.13 -7.67
C GLU A 45 -13.49 7.22 -7.97
N THR A 46 -14.14 6.06 -8.06
CA THR A 46 -15.58 5.96 -8.38
C THR A 46 -16.34 5.06 -7.42
N VAL A 47 -15.65 4.29 -6.57
CA VAL A 47 -16.27 3.33 -5.65
C VAL A 47 -16.53 4.00 -4.29
N LEU A 48 -15.54 4.73 -3.77
CA LEU A 48 -15.67 5.50 -2.54
C LEU A 48 -16.15 6.92 -2.86
N THR A 49 -17.46 7.12 -2.77
CA THR A 49 -18.12 8.41 -2.96
C THR A 49 -18.75 8.88 -1.65
N PRO A 50 -19.13 10.17 -1.52
CA PRO A 50 -19.81 10.64 -0.31
C PRO A 50 -21.07 9.85 0.07
N SER A 51 -21.75 9.23 -0.90
CA SER A 51 -22.94 8.40 -0.65
C SER A 51 -22.63 6.95 -0.22
N THR A 52 -21.44 6.42 -0.55
CA THR A 52 -21.04 5.04 -0.21
C THR A 52 -20.16 4.99 1.04
N VAL A 53 -19.53 6.10 1.43
CA VAL A 53 -18.79 6.21 2.69
C VAL A 53 -19.75 6.49 3.86
N LYS A 54 -20.50 5.47 4.26
CA LYS A 54 -21.46 5.53 5.38
C LYS A 54 -21.39 4.27 6.26
N PRO A 55 -21.86 4.35 7.53
CA PRO A 55 -21.87 3.22 8.43
C PRO A 55 -22.56 1.99 7.81
N GLY A 56 -21.95 0.81 7.99
CA GLY A 56 -22.46 -0.46 7.45
C GLY A 56 -22.01 -0.78 6.02
N GLU A 57 -21.57 0.21 5.23
CA GLU A 57 -21.01 0.00 3.89
C GLU A 57 -19.50 0.27 3.83
N PHE A 58 -19.02 1.25 4.60
CA PHE A 58 -17.61 1.56 4.75
C PHE A 58 -17.11 1.23 6.15
N GLY A 59 -15.93 0.60 6.23
CA GLY A 59 -15.35 0.21 7.50
C GLY A 59 -13.94 -0.36 7.36
N LYS A 60 -13.30 -0.53 8.51
CA LYS A 60 -11.97 -1.13 8.61
C LYS A 60 -12.01 -2.60 8.16
N ARG A 61 -11.13 -2.95 7.23
CA ARG A 61 -10.94 -4.35 6.76
C ARG A 61 -10.04 -5.15 7.70
N PHE A 62 -8.85 -4.61 8.00
CA PHE A 62 -7.88 -5.24 8.90
C PHE A 62 -6.84 -4.21 9.38
N SER A 63 -5.89 -4.67 10.20
CA SER A 63 -4.70 -3.92 10.60
C SER A 63 -3.44 -4.75 10.35
N LEU A 64 -2.34 -4.07 10.08
CA LEU A 64 -1.02 -4.67 9.96
C LEU A 64 -0.13 -4.07 11.06
N THR A 65 0.59 -4.92 11.77
CA THR A 65 1.50 -4.49 12.83
C THR A 65 2.86 -4.13 12.23
N VAL A 66 3.45 -3.05 12.71
CA VAL A 66 4.81 -2.62 12.38
C VAL A 66 5.57 -2.23 13.64
N ASP A 67 6.90 -2.16 13.55
CA ASP A 67 7.79 -1.96 14.69
C ASP A 67 7.94 -0.50 15.15
N GLY A 68 7.40 0.49 14.42
CA GLY A 68 7.56 1.90 14.78
C GLY A 68 6.54 2.82 14.14
N GLN A 69 6.63 4.11 14.45
CA GLN A 69 5.74 5.13 13.89
C GLN A 69 5.96 5.27 12.37
N ILE A 70 4.86 5.52 11.65
CA ILE A 70 4.87 5.71 10.20
C ILE A 70 4.62 7.20 9.94
N TYR A 71 5.65 7.90 9.45
CA TYR A 71 5.55 9.30 9.01
C TYR A 71 5.54 9.43 7.48
N ALA A 72 6.04 8.42 6.78
CA ALA A 72 6.00 8.37 5.33
C ALA A 72 4.60 7.96 4.84
N GLN A 73 4.21 8.49 3.68
CA GLN A 73 3.01 8.01 3.00
C GLN A 73 3.21 6.56 2.54
N PRO A 74 2.33 5.62 2.90
CA PRO A 74 2.37 4.27 2.33
C PRO A 74 2.21 4.29 0.82
N LEU A 75 2.98 3.44 0.13
CA LEU A 75 2.90 3.26 -1.31
C LEU A 75 2.13 1.99 -1.63
N TYR A 76 1.45 1.96 -2.78
CA TYR A 76 0.63 0.84 -3.19
C TYR A 76 0.93 0.41 -4.63
N VAL A 77 1.07 -0.89 -4.83
CA VAL A 77 1.28 -1.49 -6.15
C VAL A 77 0.30 -2.64 -6.33
N ARG A 78 -0.58 -2.51 -7.32
CA ARG A 78 -1.49 -3.57 -7.76
C ARG A 78 -0.74 -4.60 -8.60
N GLY A 79 -0.90 -5.88 -8.27
CA GLY A 79 -0.34 -7.00 -9.03
C GLY A 79 1.20 -7.00 -9.15
N GLY A 80 1.91 -6.39 -8.20
CA GLY A 80 3.37 -6.33 -8.16
C GLY A 80 3.98 -7.72 -7.98
N ALA A 81 5.00 -8.04 -8.77
CA ALA A 81 5.71 -9.31 -8.67
C ALA A 81 6.59 -9.33 -7.41
N ILE A 82 6.40 -10.35 -6.59
CA ILE A 82 7.23 -10.64 -5.41
C ILE A 82 8.05 -11.91 -5.69
N PRO A 83 9.39 -11.85 -5.56
CA PRO A 83 10.26 -13.00 -5.79
C PRO A 83 9.78 -14.22 -5.01
N HIS A 84 9.69 -15.36 -5.70
CA HIS A 84 9.25 -16.66 -5.15
C HIS A 84 7.83 -16.69 -4.56
N GLN A 85 7.03 -15.64 -4.71
CA GLN A 85 5.67 -15.57 -4.17
C GLN A 85 4.60 -15.22 -5.22
N GLY A 86 5.00 -14.82 -6.43
CA GLY A 86 4.07 -14.45 -7.51
C GLY A 86 3.62 -12.99 -7.43
N SER A 87 2.53 -12.65 -8.11
CA SER A 87 1.98 -11.28 -8.14
C SER A 87 0.99 -11.03 -7.02
N HIS A 88 1.16 -9.94 -6.29
CA HIS A 88 0.30 -9.52 -5.17
C HIS A 88 -0.08 -8.05 -5.29
N ASN A 89 -1.19 -7.67 -4.67
CA ASN A 89 -1.41 -6.27 -4.34
C ASN A 89 -0.62 -5.96 -3.06
N VAL A 90 0.29 -4.99 -3.13
CA VAL A 90 1.30 -4.77 -2.10
C VAL A 90 1.23 -3.35 -1.59
N VAL A 91 1.20 -3.20 -0.26
CA VAL A 91 1.44 -1.93 0.41
C VAL A 91 2.86 -1.93 0.96
N PHE A 92 3.60 -0.87 0.65
CA PHE A 92 4.92 -0.61 1.21
C PHE A 92 4.84 0.45 2.29
N VAL A 93 5.44 0.15 3.45
CA VAL A 93 5.44 1.01 4.63
C VAL A 93 6.86 1.15 5.16
N ALA A 94 7.28 2.37 5.47
CA ALA A 94 8.55 2.64 6.14
C ALA A 94 8.30 3.22 7.54
N THR A 95 9.00 2.69 8.54
CA THR A 95 8.88 3.12 9.95
C THR A 95 10.06 3.97 10.39
N MET A 96 9.90 4.71 11.50
CA MET A 96 10.99 5.42 12.15
C MET A 96 12.11 4.52 12.69
N HIS A 97 11.89 3.21 12.76
CA HIS A 97 12.93 2.25 13.11
C HIS A 97 13.79 1.82 11.92
N ASN A 98 13.72 2.56 10.81
CA ASN A 98 14.43 2.24 9.56
C ASN A 98 14.00 0.89 8.96
N THR A 99 12.84 0.37 9.34
CA THR A 99 12.30 -0.88 8.78
C THR A 99 11.33 -0.55 7.64
N VAL A 100 11.51 -1.23 6.50
CA VAL A 100 10.60 -1.20 5.36
C VAL A 100 9.88 -2.54 5.28
N TYR A 101 8.55 -2.49 5.20
CA TYR A 101 7.68 -3.65 5.06
C TYR A 101 7.04 -3.64 3.67
N ALA A 102 6.91 -4.83 3.09
CA ALA A 102 5.96 -5.11 2.02
C ALA A 102 4.90 -6.08 2.55
N SER A 103 3.64 -5.69 2.48
CA SER A 103 2.52 -6.48 3.01
C SER A 103 1.41 -6.64 1.98
N HIS A 104 0.67 -7.74 2.06
CA HIS A 104 -0.53 -7.92 1.25
C HIS A 104 -1.55 -6.81 1.53
N ALA A 105 -2.15 -6.27 0.47
CA ALA A 105 -3.17 -5.23 0.56
C ALA A 105 -4.60 -5.76 0.75
N ASP A 106 -4.82 -7.05 0.49
CA ASP A 106 -6.16 -7.65 0.48
C ASP A 106 -6.46 -8.52 1.70
N VAL A 107 -5.41 -9.00 2.40
CA VAL A 107 -5.54 -9.93 3.53
C VAL A 107 -4.64 -9.53 4.69
N ALA A 108 -5.13 -9.74 5.91
CA ALA A 108 -4.32 -9.60 7.12
C ALA A 108 -3.32 -10.74 7.23
N GLY A 109 -2.13 -10.46 7.75
CA GLY A 109 -1.13 -11.50 7.98
C GLY A 109 0.26 -10.94 8.21
N MET A 110 1.24 -11.85 8.16
CA MET A 110 2.65 -11.48 8.14
C MET A 110 2.99 -10.71 6.86
N PRO A 111 3.97 -9.80 6.91
CA PRO A 111 4.46 -9.13 5.71
C PRO A 111 5.03 -10.16 4.72
N LEU A 112 4.89 -9.86 3.42
CA LEU A 112 5.53 -10.60 2.32
C LEU A 112 7.06 -10.63 2.51
N TRP A 113 7.60 -9.50 2.96
CA TRP A 113 8.98 -9.35 3.42
C TRP A 113 9.13 -8.07 4.26
N SER A 114 10.19 -8.01 5.04
CA SER A 114 10.65 -6.80 5.73
C SER A 114 12.16 -6.68 5.65
N VAL A 115 12.67 -5.45 5.58
CA VAL A 115 14.11 -5.17 5.65
C VAL A 115 14.36 -4.03 6.63
N ASN A 116 15.29 -4.22 7.55
CA ASN A 116 15.79 -3.14 8.41
C ASN A 116 17.04 -2.54 7.76
N LEU A 117 17.02 -1.22 7.53
CA LEU A 117 18.07 -0.49 6.82
C LEU A 117 19.16 0.05 7.77
N GLY A 118 19.13 -0.35 9.04
CA GLY A 118 20.08 0.07 10.07
C GLY A 118 19.38 0.64 11.31
N PRO A 119 20.15 1.11 12.30
CA PRO A 119 19.59 1.66 13.52
C PRO A 119 18.72 2.90 13.26
N ALA A 120 17.68 3.06 14.07
CA ALA A 120 16.87 4.26 14.11
C ALA A 120 17.70 5.49 14.52
N VAL A 121 17.29 6.69 14.11
CA VAL A 121 17.87 7.93 14.64
C VAL A 121 17.35 8.15 16.07
N PRO A 122 18.22 8.20 17.09
CA PRO A 122 17.78 8.42 18.46
C PRO A 122 17.13 9.79 18.65
N SER A 123 16.09 9.87 19.49
CA SER A 123 15.43 11.14 19.81
C SER A 123 16.39 12.16 20.44
N THR A 124 17.42 11.69 21.16
CA THR A 124 18.48 12.51 21.76
C THR A 124 19.29 13.29 20.73
N THR A 125 19.33 12.85 19.46
CA THR A 125 20.00 13.57 18.38
C THR A 125 19.29 14.89 18.03
N TYR A 126 17.99 15.00 18.29
CA TYR A 126 17.19 16.19 17.98
C TYR A 126 17.16 17.22 19.13
N GLY A 127 18.12 17.15 20.06
CA GLY A 127 18.14 17.92 21.30
C GLY A 127 17.61 19.36 21.20
N LEU A 128 16.35 19.54 21.55
CA LEU A 128 15.90 20.81 22.13
C LEU A 128 16.50 20.82 23.54
N GLN A 129 17.75 21.27 23.64
CA GLN A 129 18.34 21.64 24.91
C GLN A 129 17.48 22.81 25.44
N LEU A 130 16.46 22.52 26.25
CA LEU A 130 15.70 23.53 26.97
C LEU A 130 16.71 24.26 27.88
N GLY A 131 17.23 25.40 27.39
CA GLY A 131 18.20 26.23 28.10
C GLY A 131 19.50 26.57 27.35
N GLY A 132 19.73 26.09 26.12
CA GLY A 132 20.89 26.48 25.31
C GLY A 132 20.53 27.35 24.11
N PRO A 133 21.43 28.26 23.63
CA PRO A 133 21.19 29.00 22.39
C PRO A 133 20.97 28.02 21.24
N ILE A 134 19.94 28.28 20.41
CA ILE A 134 19.53 27.45 19.28
C ILE A 134 20.73 27.26 18.33
N ARG A 135 21.43 26.14 18.46
CA ARG A 135 22.29 25.64 17.39
C ARG A 135 21.42 24.79 16.50
N THR A 136 21.11 25.29 15.32
CA THR A 136 20.60 24.49 14.21
C THR A 136 21.65 23.44 13.87
N TYR A 137 21.59 22.29 14.54
CA TYR A 137 22.43 21.15 14.24
C TYR A 137 21.83 20.47 13.00
N PHE A 138 22.17 20.97 11.82
CA PHE A 138 22.07 20.18 10.61
C PHE A 138 23.22 19.17 10.66
N PRO A 139 22.97 17.86 10.86
CA PRO A 139 24.03 16.88 10.69
C PRO A 139 24.48 16.96 9.23
N LYS A 140 25.64 17.58 8.98
CA LYS A 140 26.34 17.42 7.71
C LYS A 140 26.77 15.96 7.65
N THR A 141 25.95 15.11 7.05
CA THR A 141 26.44 13.87 6.47
C THR A 141 27.53 14.26 5.47
N ALA A 142 28.78 14.01 5.83
CA ALA A 142 29.91 14.22 4.98
C ALA A 142 29.77 13.31 3.74
N PHE A 143 29.34 13.88 2.62
CA PHE A 143 29.41 13.22 1.33
C PHE A 143 30.87 13.27 0.86
N SER A 144 31.67 12.28 1.26
CA SER A 144 33.01 12.07 0.69
C SER A 144 32.82 11.53 -0.73
N ARG A 145 32.86 12.43 -1.71
CA ARG A 145 33.01 12.04 -3.12
C ARG A 145 34.47 11.62 -3.30
N ARG A 146 34.74 10.31 -3.37
CA ARG A 146 35.99 9.84 -3.97
C ARG A 146 35.92 10.15 -5.46
N GLN A 147 36.74 11.09 -5.90
CA GLN A 147 37.36 11.02 -7.23
C GLN A 147 38.71 10.35 -7.01
#